data_AF-A0A935SI63-F1
#
_entry.id   AF-A0A935SI63-F1
#
_cell.length_a   1.000
_cell.length_b   1.000
_cell.length_c   1.000
_cell.angle_alpha   90.00
_cell.angle_beta   90.00
_cell.angle_gamma   90.00
#
_symmetry.space_group_name_H-M   'P 1'
#
loop_
_entity.id
_entity.type
_entity.pdbx_description
1 polymer ?
#
loop_
_entity_poly.entity_id
_entity_poly.type
_entity_poly.pdbx_seq_one_letter_code
_entity_poly.pdbx_strand_id
1 'polypeptide(L)' 'MTNKEYIDLKPPIGILPEYFWKDQRFKDLCEAIKRYWDGGYKIPVEWIEEYNRLIIELKTPQPK' A
#
# COMPACT_ATOMS: atom_id res chain seq x y z
N MET A 1 -5.58 27.16 -30.74
CA MET A 1 -4.40 26.41 -30.26
C MET A 1 -3.41 27.46 -29.76
N THR A 2 -3.19 27.63 -28.46
CA THR A 2 -2.16 26.88 -27.72
C THR A 2 -2.39 26.92 -26.19
N ASN A 3 -2.59 25.73 -25.64
CA ASN A 3 -2.21 25.14 -24.34
C ASN A 3 -2.01 25.96 -23.04
N LYS A 4 -2.48 25.26 -21.97
CA LYS A 4 -2.16 25.32 -20.53
C LYS A 4 -3.05 26.26 -19.72
N GLU A 5 -4.20 25.87 -19.16
CA GLU A 5 -4.57 24.60 -18.51
C GLU A 5 -3.53 24.10 -17.49
N TYR A 6 -4.01 23.63 -16.32
CA TYR A 6 -3.28 23.12 -15.14
C TYR A 6 -2.93 24.11 -14.02
N ILE A 7 -3.72 25.18 -13.82
CA ILE A 7 -3.75 25.83 -12.51
C ILE A 7 -4.89 25.19 -11.70
N ASP A 8 -4.50 24.35 -10.74
CA ASP A 8 -5.24 24.05 -9.50
C ASP A 8 -6.43 23.08 -9.51
N LEU A 9 -6.33 21.96 -10.23
CA LEU A 9 -7.12 20.75 -9.92
C LEU A 9 -6.50 19.89 -8.79
N LYS A 10 -5.60 20.44 -7.98
CA LYS A 10 -5.08 19.70 -6.82
C LYS A 10 -6.01 19.97 -5.63
N PRO A 11 -6.72 18.96 -5.09
CA PRO A 11 -7.63 19.18 -3.98
C PRO A 11 -6.86 19.78 -2.79
N PRO A 12 -7.44 20.75 -2.06
CA PRO A 12 -6.77 21.53 -1.01
C PRO A 12 -6.25 20.67 0.16
N ILE A 13 -6.77 19.46 0.30
CA ILE A 13 -6.17 18.37 1.07
C ILE A 13 -5.89 17.27 0.07
N GLY A 14 -4.62 17.11 -0.30
CA GLY A 14 -4.20 16.01 -1.15
C GLY A 14 -4.37 14.71 -0.38
N ILE A 15 -5.43 13.96 -0.67
CA ILE A 15 -5.57 12.58 -0.18
C ILE A 15 -4.34 11.82 -0.69
N LEU A 16 -3.56 11.29 0.24
CA LEU A 16 -2.39 10.48 -0.11
C LEU A 16 -2.86 9.34 -1.02
N PRO A 17 -2.26 9.15 -2.20
CA PRO A 17 -2.62 8.07 -3.09
C PRO A 17 -2.62 6.71 -2.38
N GLU A 18 -3.61 5.89 -2.69
CA GLU A 18 -3.82 4.58 -2.04
C GLU A 18 -2.58 3.69 -2.05
N TYR A 19 -1.76 3.76 -3.11
CA TYR A 19 -0.54 2.96 -3.21
C TYR A 19 0.47 3.26 -2.10
N PHE A 20 0.57 4.50 -1.62
CA PHE A 20 1.48 4.84 -0.53
C PHE A 20 1.01 4.21 0.78
N TRP A 21 -0.31 4.26 1.05
CA TRP A 21 -0.89 3.59 2.21
C TRP A 21 -0.67 2.08 2.16
N LYS A 22 -0.87 1.47 0.99
CA LYS A 22 -0.67 0.03 0.79
C LYS A 22 0.79 -0.39 0.93
N ASP A 23 1.73 0.39 0.40
CA ASP A 23 3.16 0.14 0.54
C ASP A 23 3.60 0.24 2.02
N GLN A 24 3.15 1.27 2.73
CA GLN A 24 3.42 1.40 4.16
C GLN A 24 2.80 0.24 4.96
N ARG A 25 1.53 -0.07 4.70
CA ARG A 25 0.84 -1.20 5.34
C ARG A 25 1.55 -2.52 5.10
N PHE A 26 2.05 -2.74 3.88
CA PHE A 26 2.80 -3.94 3.53
C PHE A 26 4.09 -4.07 4.35
N LYS A 27 4.85 -2.98 4.51
CA LYS A 27 6.06 -2.95 5.35
C LYS A 27 5.74 -3.25 6.81
N ASP A 28 4.76 -2.55 7.37
CA ASP A 28 4.34 -2.72 8.77
C ASP A 28 3.90 -4.16 9.05
N LEU A 29 3.16 -4.76 8.10
CA LEU A 29 2.69 -6.14 8.19
C LEU A 29 3.85 -7.14 8.14
N CYS A 30 4.83 -6.94 7.24
CA CYS A 30 6.02 -7.78 7.17
C CYS A 30 6.81 -7.75 8.48
N GLU A 31 6.99 -6.58 9.07
CA GLU A 31 7.66 -6.44 10.37
C GLU A 31 6.90 -7.12 11.50
N ALA A 32 5.57 -6.99 11.53
CA ALA A 32 4.74 -7.63 12.54
C ALA A 32 4.80 -9.17 12.43
N ILE A 33 4.69 -9.71 11.22
CA ILE A 33 4.84 -11.14 10.94
C ILE A 33 6.22 -11.62 11.40
N LYS A 34 7.29 -10.88 11.08
CA LYS A 34 8.66 -11.23 11.52
C LYS A 34 8.78 -11.28 13.05
N ARG A 35 8.27 -10.28 13.77
CA ARG A 35 8.30 -10.28 15.25
C ARG A 35 7.57 -11.49 15.83
N TYR A 36 6.45 -11.89 15.25
CA TYR A 36 5.70 -13.08 15.68
C TYR A 36 6.48 -14.36 15.40
N TRP A 37 7.06 -14.46 14.21
CA TRP A 37 7.91 -15.58 13.83
C TRP A 37 9.12 -15.74 14.76
N ASP A 38 9.86 -14.66 15.00
CA ASP A 38 11.05 -14.65 15.85
C ASP A 38 10.71 -15.01 17.31
N GLY A 39 9.51 -14.65 17.77
CA GLY A 39 9.00 -15.03 19.09
C GLY A 39 8.38 -16.43 19.17
N GLY A 40 8.33 -17.19 18.07
CA GLY A 40 7.69 -18.51 18.03
C GLY A 40 6.17 -18.48 18.21
N TYR A 41 5.54 -17.33 17.94
CA TYR A 41 4.10 -17.16 18.07
C TYR A 41 3.38 -17.62 16.80
N LYS A 42 2.14 -18.10 16.96
CA LYS A 42 1.25 -18.37 15.83
C LYS A 42 0.93 -17.06 15.12
N ILE A 43 1.26 -16.99 13.82
CA ILE A 43 0.89 -15.87 12.97
C ILE A 43 -0.61 -15.98 12.63
N PRO A 44 -1.40 -14.91 12.79
CA PRO A 44 -2.80 -14.88 12.37
C PRO A 44 -2.95 -15.15 10.86
N VAL A 45 -3.94 -15.96 10.47
CA VAL A 45 -4.13 -16.33 9.05
C VAL A 45 -4.51 -15.11 8.21
N GLU A 46 -5.26 -14.18 8.79
CA GLU A 46 -5.69 -12.93 8.19
C GLU A 46 -4.51 -12.04 7.79
N TRP A 47 -3.39 -12.12 8.54
CA TRP A 47 -2.16 -11.39 8.20
C TRP A 47 -1.47 -11.99 6.97
N ILE A 48 -1.49 -13.32 6.85
CA ILE A 48 -0.94 -14.02 5.67
C ILE A 48 -1.81 -13.71 4.45
N GLU A 49 -3.14 -13.73 4.59
CA GLU A 49 -4.07 -13.35 3.54
C GLU A 49 -3.89 -11.90 3.10
N GLU A 50 -3.75 -10.96 4.05
CA GLU A 50 -3.47 -9.56 3.75
C GLU A 50 -2.14 -9.37 3.04
N TYR A 51 -1.07 -10.06 3.49
CA TYR A 51 0.23 -10.04 2.83
C TYR A 51 0.14 -10.51 1.37
N ASN A 52 -0.53 -11.64 1.13
CA ASN A 52 -0.72 -12.18 -0.21
C ASN A 52 -1.50 -11.20 -1.11
N ARG A 53 -2.57 -10.59 -0.58
CA ARG A 53 -3.35 -9.58 -1.29
C ARG A 53 -2.51 -8.35 -1.66
N LEU A 54 -1.77 -7.80 -0.70
CA LEU A 54 -0.93 -6.61 -0.92
C LEU A 54 0.17 -6.87 -1.95
N ILE A 55 0.76 -8.06 -1.99
CA ILE A 55 1.72 -8.44 -3.04
C ILE A 55 1.08 -8.38 -4.43
N ILE A 56 -0.13 -8.90 -4.58
CA ILE A 56 -0.84 -8.89 -5.87
C ILE A 56 -1.13 -7.45 -6.28
N GLU A 57 -1.69 -6.65 -5.37
CA GLU A 57 -2.06 -5.26 -5.63
C GLU A 57 -0.87 -4.37 -5.95
N LEU A 58 0.27 -4.57 -5.28
CA LEU A 58 1.49 -3.78 -5.52
C LEU A 58 2.28 -4.25 -6.75
N LYS A 59 2.16 -5.52 -7.16
CA LYS A 59 2.82 -6.04 -8.38
C LYS A 59 2.01 -5.84 -9.65
N THR A 60 0.70 -5.62 -9.54
CA THR A 60 -0.14 -5.38 -10.72
C THR A 60 0.18 -3.97 -11.26
N PRO A 61 0.62 -3.82 -12.52
CA PRO A 61 0.83 -2.50 -13.10
C PRO A 61 -0.51 -1.76 -13.08
N GLN A 62 -0.55 -0.61 -12.40
CA GLN A 62 -1.69 0.30 -12.45
C GLN A 62 -1.99 0.61 -13.93
N PRO A 63 -3.25 0.50 -14.40
CA PRO A 63 -3.59 0.93 -15.75
C PRO A 63 -3.18 2.40 -15.89
N LYS A 64 -2.32 2.67 -16.90
CA LYS A 64 -1.86 4.02 -17.26
C LYS A 64 -2.99 4.82 -17.89
#